data_AF-T0NER9-F1
#
_entry.id   AF-T0NER9-F1
#
_cell.length_a   1.000
_cell.length_b   1.000
_cell.length_c   1.000
_cell.angle_alpha   90.00
_cell.angle_beta   90.00
_cell.angle_gamma   90.00
#
_symmetry.space_group_name_H-M   'P 1'
#
loop_
_entity.id
_entity.type
_entity.pdbx_description
1 polymer ?
#
loop_
_entity_poly.entity_id
_entity_poly.type
_entity_poly.pdbx_seq_one_letter_code
_entity_poly.pdbx_strand_id
1 'polypeptide(L)'
;MFYKYAKIPSHYLVGILGVTVLIVGYFKNGITAMGIASMYRGAQFIPWNKIKEVNVYKGKIIKVSYGGDRFYNSLYFQDEEYYRVIELLNEKLPNLVIKIDYEPV
;
A
#
# COMPACT_ATOMS: atom_id res chain seq x y z
N MET A 1 1.39 7.48 51.54
CA MET A 1 0.84 8.46 50.59
C MET A 1 1.15 8.01 49.16
N PHE A 2 0.50 6.93 48.66
CA PHE A 2 0.82 6.35 47.34
C PHE A 2 -0.42 6.00 46.49
N TYR A 3 -1.63 6.37 46.93
CA TYR A 3 -2.87 6.02 46.22
C TYR A 3 -3.35 7.09 45.21
N LYS A 4 -2.61 8.20 45.07
CA LYS A 4 -2.99 9.31 44.16
C LYS A 4 -2.32 9.26 42.79
N TYR A 5 -1.36 8.37 42.56
CA TYR A 5 -0.68 8.24 41.25
C TYR A 5 -1.35 7.24 40.29
N ALA A 6 -2.36 6.47 40.73
CA ALA A 6 -3.09 5.51 39.92
C ALA A 6 -4.38 6.09 39.30
N LYS A 7 -4.43 7.40 39.07
CA LYS A 7 -5.55 8.08 38.37
C LYS A 7 -5.08 8.80 37.13
N ILE A 8 -4.04 8.28 36.48
CA ILE A 8 -3.52 8.82 35.23
C ILE A 8 -4.16 8.00 34.09
N PRO A 9 -5.02 8.60 33.24
CA PRO A 9 -5.65 7.90 32.12
C PRO A 9 -4.67 7.40 31.06
N SER A 10 -3.36 7.63 31.24
CA SER A 10 -2.28 7.24 30.35
C SER A 10 -2.22 5.74 30.11
N HIS A 11 -2.60 4.89 31.06
CA HIS A 11 -2.62 3.43 30.84
C HIS A 11 -3.66 3.01 29.81
N TYR A 12 -4.83 3.64 29.78
CA TYR A 12 -5.82 3.41 28.73
C TYR A 12 -5.35 3.93 27.38
N LEU A 13 -4.66 5.07 27.36
CA LEU A 13 -4.06 5.61 26.13
C LEU A 13 -2.98 4.68 25.57
N VAL A 14 -2.09 4.15 26.41
CA VAL A 14 -1.05 3.18 25.98
C VAL A 14 -1.67 1.88 25.49
N GLY A 15 -2.72 1.38 26.16
CA GLY A 15 -3.45 0.19 25.71
C GLY A 15 -4.11 0.40 24.34
N ILE A 16 -4.81 1.52 24.15
CA ILE A 16 -5.44 1.87 22.86
C ILE A 16 -4.39 2.02 21.76
N LEU A 17 -3.27 2.70 22.04
CA LEU A 17 -2.17 2.86 21.09
C LEU A 17 -1.55 1.51 20.71
N GLY A 18 -1.35 0.62 21.67
CA GLY A 18 -0.82 -0.73 21.42
C GLY A 18 -1.72 -1.54 20.48
N VAL A 19 -3.02 -1.56 20.74
CA VAL A 19 -4.00 -2.23 19.87
C VAL A 19 -4.03 -1.59 18.48
N THR A 20 -3.98 -0.26 18.41
CA THR A 20 -3.98 0.48 17.13
C THR A 20 -2.75 0.17 16.31
N VAL A 21 -1.56 0.13 16.92
CA VAL A 21 -0.30 -0.22 16.24
C VAL A 21 -0.34 -1.66 15.72
N LEU A 22 -0.88 -2.59 16.49
CA LEU A 22 -1.06 -3.98 16.03
C LEU A 22 -1.97 -4.03 14.80
N ILE A 23 -3.15 -3.42 14.88
CA ILE A 23 -4.10 -3.38 13.75
C ILE A 23 -3.45 -2.75 12.51
N VAL A 24 -2.75 -1.63 12.66
CA VAL A 24 -2.04 -0.96 11.55
C VAL A 24 -0.94 -1.85 10.98
N GLY A 25 -0.19 -2.57 11.82
CA GLY A 25 0.87 -3.49 11.37
C GLY A 25 0.36 -4.70 10.58
N TYR A 26 -0.91 -5.08 10.72
CA TYR A 26 -1.54 -6.12 9.90
C TYR A 26 -1.93 -5.65 8.50
N PHE A 27 -2.00 -4.34 8.25
CA PHE A 27 -2.24 -3.85 6.90
C PHE A 27 -1.02 -4.15 6.02
N LYS A 28 -1.25 -4.93 4.96
CA LYS A 28 -0.22 -5.22 3.96
C LYS A 28 -0.38 -4.27 2.78
N ASN A 29 0.75 -3.85 2.22
CA ASN A 29 0.77 -3.16 0.93
C ASN A 29 0.34 -4.14 -0.16
N GLY A 30 -0.54 -3.72 -1.07
CA GLY A 30 -0.95 -4.60 -2.14
C GLY A 30 -2.13 -4.10 -2.96
N ILE A 31 -2.46 -4.93 -3.95
CA ILE A 31 -3.60 -4.74 -4.84
C ILE A 31 -4.82 -5.40 -4.21
N THR A 32 -5.92 -4.66 -4.12
CA THR A 32 -7.21 -5.14 -3.58
C THR A 32 -8.31 -4.97 -4.63
N ALA A 33 -9.47 -5.59 -4.40
CA ALA A 33 -10.61 -5.47 -5.31
C ALA A 33 -11.05 -4.01 -5.53
N MET A 34 -10.94 -3.15 -4.50
CA MET A 34 -11.43 -1.77 -4.53
C MET A 34 -10.35 -0.75 -4.93
N GLY A 35 -9.08 -1.11 -4.88
CA GLY A 35 -7.97 -0.18 -5.13
C GLY A 35 -6.63 -0.71 -4.65
N ILE A 36 -5.65 0.18 -4.50
CA ILE A 36 -4.34 -0.12 -3.95
C ILE A 36 -4.26 0.33 -2.50
N ALA A 37 -3.88 -0.60 -1.62
CA ALA A 37 -3.56 -0.30 -0.23
C ALA A 37 -2.05 -0.10 -0.11
N SER A 38 -1.63 1.01 0.50
CA SER A 38 -0.23 1.33 0.75
C SER A 38 -0.07 1.95 2.13
N MET A 39 0.89 1.49 2.90
CA MET A 39 1.34 2.08 4.16
C MET A 39 2.46 3.11 3.97
N TYR A 40 2.81 3.45 2.72
CA TYR A 40 3.84 4.45 2.46
C TYR A 40 3.42 5.83 3.00
N ARG A 41 4.14 6.31 4.03
CA ARG A 41 3.84 7.54 4.78
C ARG A 41 2.47 7.55 5.49
N GLY A 42 2.02 6.38 5.94
CA GLY A 42 0.74 6.18 6.62
C GLY A 42 -0.21 5.28 5.82
N ALA A 43 -1.28 4.80 6.45
CA ALA A 43 -2.28 3.98 5.77
C ALA A 43 -3.02 4.82 4.72
N GLN A 44 -2.70 4.59 3.46
CA GLN A 44 -3.30 5.20 2.29
C GLN A 44 -4.04 4.14 1.49
N PHE A 45 -5.29 4.44 1.18
CA PHE A 45 -6.10 3.65 0.26
C PHE A 45 -6.38 4.48 -0.99
N ILE A 46 -5.93 3.97 -2.14
CA ILE A 46 -6.02 4.66 -3.42
C ILE A 46 -7.01 3.88 -4.30
N PRO A 47 -8.26 4.36 -4.46
CA PRO A 47 -9.24 3.71 -5.30
C PRO A 47 -8.81 3.76 -6.78
N TRP A 48 -9.23 2.77 -7.56
CA TRP A 48 -8.86 2.63 -8.97
C TRP A 48 -9.16 3.87 -9.82
N ASN A 49 -10.29 4.53 -9.57
CA ASN A 49 -10.72 5.72 -10.29
C ASN A 49 -9.80 6.95 -10.11
N LYS A 50 -8.91 6.95 -9.13
CA LYS A 50 -7.93 8.02 -8.90
C LYS A 50 -6.60 7.76 -9.60
N ILE A 51 -6.37 6.53 -10.08
CA ILE A 51 -5.14 6.13 -10.76
C ILE A 51 -5.24 6.55 -12.22
N LYS A 52 -4.29 7.37 -12.67
CA LYS A 52 -4.20 7.91 -14.02
C LYS A 52 -3.00 7.40 -14.80
N GLU A 53 -2.04 6.80 -14.11
CA GLU A 53 -0.86 6.22 -14.74
C GLU A 53 -0.40 5.00 -13.95
N VAL A 54 0.05 3.97 -14.66
CA VAL A 54 0.68 2.77 -14.11
C VAL A 54 1.86 2.39 -15.00
N ASN A 55 3.04 2.30 -14.40
CA ASN A 55 4.27 1.87 -15.04
C ASN A 55 4.80 0.65 -14.29
N VAL A 56 5.00 -0.45 -15.00
CA VAL A 56 5.55 -1.70 -14.46
C VAL A 56 6.98 -1.84 -14.94
N TYR A 57 7.91 -1.87 -14.00
CA TYR A 57 9.32 -2.13 -14.27
C TYR A 57 9.64 -3.58 -13.91
N LYS A 58 10.11 -4.34 -14.89
CA LYS A 58 10.53 -5.73 -14.70
C LYS A 58 12.05 -5.81 -14.52
N GLY A 59 12.46 -6.41 -13.41
CA GLY A 59 13.86 -6.71 -13.07
C GLY A 59 13.94 -7.98 -12.23
N LYS A 60 14.84 -8.05 -11.24
CA LYS A 60 14.84 -9.14 -10.24
C LYS A 60 13.61 -9.12 -9.34
N ILE A 61 13.07 -7.93 -9.12
CA ILE A 61 11.80 -7.66 -8.47
C ILE A 61 10.95 -6.85 -9.44
N ILE A 62 9.64 -6.98 -9.33
CA ILE A 62 8.73 -6.19 -10.14
C ILE A 62 8.40 -4.94 -9.37
N LYS A 63 8.57 -3.78 -9.99
CA LYS A 63 8.16 -2.50 -9.43
C LYS A 63 6.96 -1.96 -10.20
N VAL A 64 5.81 -1.89 -9.54
CA VAL A 64 4.60 -1.28 -10.08
C VAL A 64 4.52 0.14 -9.54
N SER A 65 4.84 1.12 -10.37
CA SER A 65 4.64 2.53 -10.05
C SER A 65 3.28 2.99 -10.54
N TYR A 66 2.58 3.77 -9.72
CA TYR A 66 1.24 4.24 -10.04
C TYR A 66 1.05 5.67 -9.52
N GLY A 67 0.31 6.45 -10.27
CA GLY A 67 0.16 7.88 -10.02
C GLY A 67 -1.20 8.42 -10.42
N GLY A 68 -1.50 9.60 -9.89
CA GLY A 68 -2.68 10.40 -10.18
C GLY A 68 -2.39 11.88 -9.92
N ASP A 69 -3.42 12.72 -9.86
CA ASP A 69 -3.26 14.19 -9.85
C ASP A 69 -2.37 14.75 -8.74
N ARG A 70 -2.26 14.05 -7.61
CA ARG A 70 -1.53 14.55 -6.42
C ARG A 70 -0.75 13.45 -5.68
N PHE A 71 -0.55 12.30 -6.31
CA PHE A 71 0.18 11.21 -5.68
C PHE A 71 0.96 10.41 -6.72
N TYR A 72 2.09 9.88 -6.29
CA TYR A 72 2.88 8.92 -7.04
C TYR A 72 3.51 7.96 -6.02
N ASN A 73 3.27 6.67 -6.19
CA ASN A 73 3.72 5.64 -5.27
C ASN A 73 4.19 4.41 -6.06
N SER A 74 4.89 3.51 -5.38
CA SER A 74 5.32 2.23 -5.97
C SER A 74 5.01 1.06 -5.05
N LEU A 75 4.64 -0.06 -5.65
CA LEU A 75 4.55 -1.37 -5.03
C LEU A 75 5.64 -2.28 -5.59
N TYR A 76 6.08 -3.23 -4.78
CA TYR A 76 7.13 -4.18 -5.13
C TYR A 76 6.59 -5.59 -4.96
N PHE A 77 6.82 -6.43 -5.97
CA PHE A 77 6.38 -7.83 -6.02
C PHE A 77 7.54 -8.73 -6.43
N GLN A 78 7.42 -10.03 -6.13
CA GLN A 78 8.36 -11.03 -6.64
C GLN A 78 8.11 -11.28 -8.13
N ASP A 79 9.15 -11.64 -8.90
CA ASP A 79 9.02 -11.91 -10.35
C ASP A 79 8.01 -13.02 -10.66
N GLU A 80 7.90 -14.02 -9.77
CA GLU A 80 6.92 -15.11 -9.86
C GLU A 80 5.46 -14.61 -9.91
N GLU A 81 5.18 -13.45 -9.32
CA GLU A 81 3.85 -12.85 -9.26
C GLU A 81 3.53 -12.01 -10.50
N TYR A 82 4.45 -11.89 -11.46
CA TYR A 82 4.33 -10.99 -12.61
C TYR A 82 3.03 -11.14 -13.38
N TYR A 83 2.73 -12.35 -13.85
CA TYR A 83 1.55 -12.59 -14.67
C TYR A 83 0.27 -12.25 -13.91
N ARG A 84 0.22 -12.59 -12.62
CA ARG A 84 -0.92 -12.30 -11.75
C ARG A 84 -1.10 -10.80 -11.53
N VAL A 85 -0.02 -10.06 -11.33
CA VAL A 85 -0.05 -8.61 -11.15
C VAL A 85 -0.52 -7.92 -12.43
N ILE A 86 0.02 -8.29 -13.58
CA ILE A 86 -0.37 -7.73 -14.88
C ILE A 86 -1.84 -8.05 -15.21
N GLU A 87 -2.29 -9.27 -14.96
CA GLU A 87 -3.70 -9.67 -15.16
C GLU A 87 -4.64 -8.80 -14.31
N LEU A 88 -4.35 -8.65 -13.01
CA LEU A 88 -5.16 -7.82 -12.12
C LEU A 88 -5.17 -6.36 -12.54
N LEU A 89 -4.03 -5.81 -12.97
CA LEU A 89 -3.95 -4.43 -13.43
C LEU A 89 -4.77 -4.22 -14.72
N ASN A 90 -4.68 -5.14 -15.68
CA ASN A 90 -5.48 -5.08 -16.91
C ASN A 90 -6.98 -5.22 -16.64
N GLU A 91 -7.37 -6.10 -15.71
CA GLU A 91 -8.78 -6.28 -15.34
C GLU A 91 -9.36 -5.03 -14.68
N LYS A 92 -8.61 -4.39 -13.77
CA LYS A 92 -9.11 -3.25 -12.98
C LYS A 92 -8.93 -1.90 -13.66
N LEU A 93 -7.98 -1.77 -14.58
CA LEU A 93 -7.67 -0.54 -15.31
C LEU A 93 -7.69 -0.77 -16.84
N PRO A 94 -8.82 -1.24 -17.41
CA PRO A 94 -8.88 -1.62 -18.83
C PRO A 94 -8.67 -0.45 -19.80
N ASN A 95 -8.90 0.78 -19.35
CA ASN A 95 -8.75 1.99 -20.15
C ASN A 95 -7.37 2.64 -19.97
N LEU A 96 -6.50 2.07 -19.15
CA LEU A 96 -5.19 2.62 -18.87
C LEU A 96 -4.12 1.85 -19.64
N VAL A 97 -3.30 2.57 -20.38
CA VAL A 97 -2.13 1.95 -21.02
C VAL A 97 -1.09 1.66 -19.93
N ILE A 98 -0.92 0.37 -19.62
CA ILE A 98 0.14 -0.09 -18.71
C ILE A 98 1.45 -0.06 -19.49
N LYS A 99 2.38 0.81 -19.08
CA LYS A 99 3.73 0.83 -19.67
C LYS A 99 4.58 -0.22 -18.98
N ILE A 100 5.20 -1.10 -19.75
CA ILE A 100 6.07 -2.16 -19.24
C ILE A 100 7.49 -1.85 -19.72
N ASP A 101 8.36 -1.52 -18.77
CA ASP A 101 9.77 -1.23 -19.01
C ASP A 101 10.65 -2.29 -18.34
N TYR A 102 11.86 -2.50 -18.87
CA TYR A 102 12.84 -3.40 -18.29
C TYR A 102 13.94 -2.58 -17.61
N GLU A 103 14.32 -2.94 -16.38
CA GLU A 103 15.50 -2.32 -15.76
C GLU A 103 16.75 -2.72 -16.58
N PRO A 104 17.64 -1.76 -16.91
CA PRO A 104 18.90 -2.07 -17.58
C PRO A 104 19.75 -2.98 -16.68
N VAL A 105 20.23 -4.08 -17.25
CA VAL A 105 21.08 -5.09 -16.61
C VAL A 105 22.45 -4.51 -16.24
#